data_AF-A0A965FRZ6-F1
#
_entry.id   AF-A0A965FRZ6-F1
#
_cell.length_a   1.000
_cell.length_b   1.000
_cell.length_c   1.000
_cell.angle_alpha   90.00
_cell.angle_beta   90.00
_cell.angle_gamma   90.00
#
_symmetry.space_group_name_H-M   'P 1'
#
loop_
_entity.id
_entity.type
_entity.pdbx_description
1 polymer ?
#
loop_
_entity_poly.entity_id
_entity_poly.type
_entity_poly.pdbx_seq_one_letter_code
_entity_poly.pdbx_strand_id
1 'polypeptide(L)'
;MSEVILYIAVSLDGFIAPPNGSVDWLDEKRFQDGVGEDEDFGYKTFLKNVDLIVMGRKSYDQILDFGEWPYPEKHTKVFTHRIPQENP
;
A
#
# COMPACT_ATOMS: atom_id res chain seq x y z
N MET A 1 9.39 -4.37 -22.06
CA MET A 1 9.05 -5.70 -21.48
C MET A 1 8.31 -5.40 -20.19
N SER A 2 7.24 -6.13 -19.85
CA SER A 2 6.54 -5.89 -18.58
C SER A 2 7.33 -6.49 -17.42
N GLU A 3 7.48 -5.73 -16.35
CA GLU A 3 8.15 -6.16 -15.12
C GLU A 3 7.15 -6.34 -13.99
N VAL A 4 7.43 -7.28 -13.08
CA VAL A 4 6.65 -7.49 -11.87
C VAL A 4 7.50 -7.02 -10.70
N ILE A 5 7.04 -5.96 -10.02
CA ILE A 5 7.80 -5.29 -8.96
C ILE A 5 7.00 -5.38 -7.65
N LEU A 6 7.68 -5.75 -6.58
CA LEU A 6 7.17 -5.63 -5.22
C LEU A 6 7.74 -4.35 -4.60
N TYR A 7 6.85 -3.44 -4.18
CA TYR A 7 7.20 -2.27 -3.39
C TYR A 7 6.48 -2.36 -2.05
N ILE A 8 7.22 -2.48 -0.95
CA ILE A 8 6.65 -2.75 0.38
C ILE A 8 7.56 -2.22 1.50
N ALA A 9 6.96 -1.75 2.59
CA ALA A 9 7.66 -1.46 3.84
C ALA A 9 7.71 -2.73 4.71
N VAL A 10 8.85 -2.93 5.38
CA VAL A 10 9.09 -4.12 6.22
C VAL A 10 9.88 -3.73 7.45
N SER A 11 9.60 -4.38 8.58
CA SER A 11 10.40 -4.23 9.79
C SER A 11 11.79 -4.86 9.58
N LEU A 12 12.74 -4.52 10.47
CA LEU A 12 14.11 -5.04 10.40
C LEU A 12 14.18 -6.58 10.49
N ASP A 13 13.23 -7.18 11.20
CA ASP A 13 13.06 -8.63 11.37
C ASP A 13 12.17 -9.27 10.30
N GLY A 14 11.76 -8.53 9.26
CA GLY A 14 11.14 -9.09 8.05
C GLY A 14 9.61 -9.19 8.08
N PHE A 15 8.93 -8.54 9.02
CA PHE A 15 7.47 -8.54 9.12
C PHE A 15 6.85 -7.27 8.50
N ILE A 16 5.68 -7.43 7.89
CA ILE A 16 4.95 -6.32 7.25
C ILE A 16 3.79 -5.80 8.10
N ALA A 17 3.31 -6.60 9.06
CA ALA A 17 2.25 -6.24 9.98
C ALA A 17 2.30 -7.11 11.25
N PRO A 18 1.80 -6.63 12.40
CA PRO A 18 1.56 -7.45 13.58
C PRO A 18 0.37 -8.39 13.37
N PRO A 19 0.10 -9.34 14.31
CA PRO A 19 -1.02 -10.27 14.20
C PRO A 19 -2.41 -9.60 14.05
N ASN A 20 -2.56 -8.36 14.53
CA ASN A 20 -3.78 -7.58 14.38
C ASN A 20 -3.92 -6.89 13.00
N GLY A 21 -2.90 -6.95 12.14
CA GLY A 21 -2.90 -6.36 10.80
C GLY A 21 -2.69 -4.84 10.75
N SER A 22 -2.41 -4.18 11.87
CA SER A 22 -2.20 -2.73 11.92
C SER A 22 -0.92 -2.30 11.20
N VAL A 23 -0.93 -1.10 10.63
CA VAL A 23 0.25 -0.43 10.06
C VAL A 23 0.69 0.79 10.88
N ASP A 24 0.16 0.99 12.09
CA ASP A 24 0.46 2.17 12.94
C ASP A 24 1.94 2.27 13.33
N TRP A 25 2.67 1.15 13.22
CA TRP A 25 4.11 1.14 13.42
C TRP A 25 4.88 1.87 12.31
N LEU A 26 4.25 2.11 11.15
CA LEU A 26 4.73 2.90 10.01
C LEU A 26 4.40 4.39 10.11
N ASP A 27 3.74 4.85 11.18
CA ASP A 27 3.33 6.25 11.34
C ASP A 27 4.51 7.22 11.17
N GLU A 28 4.38 8.13 10.19
CA GLU A 28 5.39 9.10 9.76
C GLU A 28 5.96 9.92 10.91
N LYS A 29 5.15 10.24 11.94
CA LYS A 29 5.61 10.97 13.12
C LYS A 29 6.75 10.27 13.85
N ARG A 30 6.89 8.95 13.70
CA ARG A 30 7.96 8.14 14.30
C ARG A 30 9.21 8.08 13.42
N PHE A 31 9.11 8.44 12.15
CA PHE A 31 10.19 8.37 11.16
C PHE A 31 10.65 9.75 10.66
N GLN A 32 10.00 10.84 11.06
CA GLN A 32 10.39 12.22 10.67
C GLN A 32 11.66 12.73 11.36
N ASP A 33 12.22 12.02 12.35
CA ASP A 33 13.50 12.37 12.96
C ASP A 33 14.64 12.21 11.93
N GLY A 34 14.98 13.31 11.27
CA GLY A 34 16.05 13.38 10.26
C GLY A 34 15.60 13.15 8.82
N VAL A 35 14.28 13.04 8.56
CA VAL A 35 13.71 12.84 7.24
C VAL A 35 12.67 13.95 7.01
N GLY A 36 12.79 14.70 5.91
CA GLY A 36 11.98 15.90 5.69
C GLY A 36 10.47 15.60 5.67
N GLU A 37 9.65 16.60 6.02
CA GLU A 37 8.18 16.47 6.15
C GLU A 37 7.49 15.94 4.87
N ASP A 38 8.13 16.05 3.71
CA ASP A 38 7.61 15.65 2.39
C ASP A 38 8.27 14.38 1.80
N GLU A 39 9.10 13.67 2.56
CA GLU A 39 9.77 12.46 2.07
C GLU A 39 8.77 11.31 1.87
N ASP A 40 8.82 10.66 0.69
CA ASP A 40 7.93 9.57 0.31
C ASP A 40 8.68 8.29 -0.08
N PHE A 41 10.00 8.26 0.11
CA PHE A 41 10.88 7.14 -0.22
C PHE A 41 10.76 6.71 -1.69
N GLY A 42 10.52 7.69 -2.58
CA GLY A 42 10.38 7.50 -4.01
C GLY A 42 9.04 6.91 -4.45
N TYR A 43 8.07 6.77 -3.54
CA TYR A 43 6.78 6.14 -3.81
C TYR A 43 6.01 6.79 -4.97
N LYS A 44 5.91 8.13 -5.01
CA LYS A 44 5.23 8.83 -6.11
C LYS A 44 5.92 8.59 -7.45
N THR A 45 7.25 8.56 -7.47
CA THR A 45 8.03 8.30 -8.69
C THR A 45 7.86 6.86 -9.16
N PHE A 46 7.84 5.90 -8.23
CA PHE A 46 7.54 4.50 -8.52
C PHE A 46 6.13 4.36 -9.12
N LEU A 47 5.11 4.88 -8.43
CA LEU A 47 3.71 4.74 -8.83
C LEU A 47 3.38 5.35 -10.20
N LYS A 48 4.11 6.41 -10.61
CA LYS A 48 3.97 6.99 -11.96
C LYS A 48 4.23 5.97 -13.08
N ASN A 49 5.14 5.03 -12.86
CA ASN A 49 5.54 4.02 -13.85
C ASN A 49 4.73 2.71 -13.72
N VAL A 50 3.74 2.65 -12.82
CA VAL A 50 2.89 1.47 -12.61
C VAL A 50 1.60 1.60 -13.41
N ASP A 51 1.30 0.62 -14.26
CA ASP A 51 0.04 0.56 -15.02
C ASP A 51 -1.03 -0.30 -14.31
N LEU A 52 -0.59 -1.34 -13.59
CA LEU A 52 -1.45 -2.34 -12.94
C LEU A 52 -1.00 -2.60 -11.51
N ILE A 53 -1.94 -2.48 -10.57
CA ILE A 53 -1.76 -2.83 -9.15
C ILE A 53 -2.45 -4.17 -8.90
N VAL A 54 -1.72 -5.09 -8.26
CA VAL A 54 -2.26 -6.39 -7.81
C VAL A 54 -2.10 -6.48 -6.31
N MET A 55 -3.18 -6.83 -5.61
CA MET A 55 -3.15 -6.98 -4.14
C MET A 55 -4.12 -8.07 -3.66
N GLY A 56 -3.91 -8.53 -2.43
CA GLY A 56 -4.86 -9.42 -1.75
C GLY A 56 -6.02 -8.63 -1.13
N ARG A 57 -7.14 -9.32 -0.87
CA ARG A 57 -8.32 -8.70 -0.25
C ARG A 57 -8.04 -7.93 1.04
N LYS A 58 -7.24 -8.47 1.96
CA LYS A 58 -6.98 -7.82 3.24
C LYS A 58 -6.32 -6.44 3.08
N SER A 59 -5.37 -6.33 2.14
CA SER A 59 -4.75 -5.05 1.80
C SER A 59 -5.74 -4.10 1.15
N TYR A 60 -6.60 -4.61 0.26
CA TYR A 60 -7.65 -3.82 -0.37
C TYR A 60 -8.64 -3.25 0.66
N ASP A 61 -9.21 -4.10 1.51
CA ASP A 61 -10.16 -3.71 2.56
C ASP A 61 -9.51 -2.67 3.49
N GLN A 62 -8.24 -2.86 3.89
CA GLN A 62 -7.50 -1.91 4.72
C GLN A 62 -7.29 -0.53 4.05
N ILE A 63 -7.02 -0.49 2.74
CA ILE A 63 -6.85 0.79 2.02
C ILE A 63 -8.18 1.56 1.94
N LEU A 64 -9.32 0.86 1.81
CA LEU A 64 -10.63 1.51 1.84
C LEU A 64 -10.91 2.18 3.19
N ASP A 65 -10.41 1.60 4.29
CA ASP A 65 -10.55 2.18 5.63
C ASP A 65 -9.72 3.45 5.84
N PHE A 66 -8.75 3.75 4.96
CA PHE A 66 -7.94 4.97 5.01
C PHE A 66 -8.62 6.19 4.38
N GLY A 67 -9.80 6.02 3.77
CA GLY A 67 -10.59 7.09 3.17
C GLY A 67 -10.68 6.97 1.66
N GLU A 68 -10.33 8.04 0.93
CA GLU A 68 -10.43 8.04 -0.53
C GLU A 68 -9.43 7.05 -1.15
N TRP A 69 -9.88 6.36 -2.19
CA TRP A 69 -9.06 5.40 -2.90
C TRP A 69 -7.82 6.08 -3.52
N PRO A 70 -6.59 5.69 -3.14
CA PRO A 70 -5.38 6.42 -3.52
C PRO A 70 -4.91 6.17 -4.96
N TYR A 71 -5.54 5.24 -5.68
CA TYR A 71 -5.13 4.83 -7.03
C TYR A 71 -6.24 5.02 -8.08
N PRO A 72 -6.86 6.20 -8.21
CA PRO A 72 -8.05 6.39 -9.06
C PRO A 72 -7.77 6.13 -10.55
N GLU A 73 -6.53 6.40 -11.01
CA GLU A 73 -6.14 6.28 -12.42
C GLU A 73 -5.46 4.94 -12.75
N LYS A 74 -5.31 4.05 -11.77
CA LYS A 74 -4.56 2.79 -11.94
C LYS A 74 -5.52 1.61 -12.03
N HIS A 75 -5.26 0.70 -12.97
CA HIS A 75 -5.99 -0.56 -13.00
C HIS A 75 -5.62 -1.37 -11.75
N THR A 76 -6.63 -1.81 -10.99
CA THR A 76 -6.42 -2.60 -9.78
C THR A 76 -7.09 -3.97 -9.90
N LYS A 77 -6.36 -5.02 -9.54
CA LYS A 77 -6.87 -6.39 -9.46
C LYS A 77 -6.70 -6.93 -8.04
N VAL A 78 -7.81 -7.34 -7.44
CA VAL A 78 -7.84 -7.91 -6.10
C VAL A 78 -7.97 -9.42 -6.19
N PHE A 79 -7.00 -10.15 -5.64
CA PHE A 79 -7.08 -11.59 -5.53
C PHE A 79 -7.87 -11.99 -4.28
N THR A 80 -9.00 -12.64 -4.52
CA THR A 80 -9.95 -13.04 -3.50
C THR A 80 -10.78 -14.23 -3.99
N HIS A 81 -11.16 -15.11 -3.06
CA HIS A 81 -12.15 -16.17 -3.30
C HIS A 81 -13.59 -15.70 -3.02
N ARG A 82 -13.76 -14.46 -2.57
CA ARG A 82 -15.03 -13.85 -2.20
C ARG A 82 -15.19 -12.55 -2.96
N ILE A 83 -16.27 -12.39 -3.71
CA ILE A 83 -16.57 -11.14 -4.41
C ILE A 83 -16.69 -10.03 -3.34
N PRO A 84 -15.91 -8.94 -3.42
CA PRO A 84 -16.07 -7.79 -2.53
C PRO A 84 -17.52 -7.29 -2.67
N GLN A 85 -18.16 -6.87 -1.58
CA GLN A 85 -19.39 -6.11 -1.75
C GLN A 85 -19.03 -4.85 -2.53
N GLU A 86 -19.74 -4.57 -3.63
CA GLU A 86 -19.57 -3.32 -4.36
C GLU A 86 -19.77 -2.17 -3.36
N ASN A 87 -18.72 -1.39 -3.13
CA ASN A 87 -18.90 -0.07 -2.55
C ASN A 87 -19.43 0.81 -3.70
N PRO A 88 -20.53 1.56 -3.51
CA PRO A 88 -21.12 2.40 -4.56
C PRO A 88 -20.14 3.43 -5.12
#